data_AF-A0A1G6YB21-F1
#
_entry.id   AF-A0A1G6YB21-F1
#
_cell.length_a   1.000
_cell.length_b   1.000
_cell.length_c   1.000
_cell.angle_alpha   90.00
_cell.angle_beta   90.00
_cell.angle_gamma   90.00
#
_symmetry.space_group_name_H-M   'P 1'
#
loop_
_entity.id
_entity.type
_entity.pdbx_description
1 polymer ?
#
loop_
_entity_poly.entity_id
_entity_poly.type
_entity_poly.pdbx_seq_one_letter_code
_entity_poly.pdbx_strand_id
1 'polypeptide(L)'
;MKSVLHLQLIRKVFQSLLFFGLSLFLLSGQTYSQQLSGTYSIGASGDYFTFSDAVTALTTNGISGPVTFEVQSGIYTEQILLGAISGASETNTITFESQSGNSEDVIIQYAATGTSDNYVVRFDGGSHFALKNLKVLALGTSYARTLHAQGDIENITIEQCVLESPDTSTANFDRGNVVFQPTSSSGVRFLGNTIVSGSNGIYYRGGTSSSFRGTGLELINNTISEVYSYGIYVDRLTAAVIEDNAVTMRATSWSSSYTLELTEVEG
;
A
#
# COMPACT_ATOMS: atom_id res chain seq x y z
N MET A 1 -72.58 -39.56 -11.70
CA MET A 1 -71.73 -39.55 -10.48
C MET A 1 -70.24 -39.75 -10.75
N LYS A 2 -69.79 -40.62 -11.67
CA LYS A 2 -68.35 -40.85 -11.92
C LYS A 2 -67.55 -39.66 -12.50
N SER A 3 -68.16 -38.77 -13.31
CA SER A 3 -67.40 -37.66 -13.94
C SER A 3 -67.12 -36.49 -12.99
N VAL A 4 -67.95 -36.26 -11.97
CA VAL A 4 -67.77 -35.18 -10.99
C VAL A 4 -66.62 -35.52 -10.02
N LEU A 5 -66.48 -36.80 -9.65
CA LEU A 5 -65.36 -37.27 -8.82
C LEU A 5 -64.00 -37.14 -9.53
N HIS A 6 -63.97 -37.38 -10.85
CA HIS A 6 -62.73 -37.29 -11.64
C HIS A 6 -62.21 -35.85 -11.75
N LEU A 7 -63.12 -34.88 -11.89
CA LEU A 7 -62.76 -33.47 -12.00
C LEU A 7 -62.28 -32.86 -10.66
N GLN A 8 -62.80 -33.35 -9.52
CA GLN A 8 -62.37 -32.95 -8.19
C GLN A 8 -60.98 -33.50 -7.82
N LEU A 9 -60.63 -34.71 -8.29
CA LEU A 9 -59.31 -35.30 -8.06
C LEU A 9 -58.22 -34.55 -8.84
N ILE A 10 -58.48 -34.20 -10.09
CA ILE A 10 -57.55 -33.44 -10.95
C ILE A 10 -57.29 -32.04 -10.38
N ARG A 11 -58.32 -31.36 -9.84
CA ARG A 11 -58.15 -30.05 -9.17
C ARG A 11 -57.30 -30.12 -7.91
N LYS A 12 -57.44 -31.16 -7.07
CA LYS A 12 -56.62 -31.33 -5.87
C LYS A 12 -55.17 -31.67 -6.19
N VAL A 13 -54.91 -32.47 -7.22
CA VAL A 13 -53.56 -32.79 -7.69
C VAL A 13 -52.88 -31.56 -8.30
N PHE A 14 -53.60 -30.73 -9.07
CA PHE A 14 -53.07 -29.46 -9.60
C PHE A 14 -52.81 -28.41 -8.51
N GLN A 15 -53.67 -28.29 -7.50
CA GLN A 15 -53.42 -27.40 -6.36
C GLN A 15 -52.24 -27.88 -5.51
N SER A 16 -52.07 -29.18 -5.32
CA SER A 16 -50.93 -29.73 -4.58
C SER A 16 -49.60 -29.63 -5.35
N LEU A 17 -49.63 -29.70 -6.68
CA LEU A 17 -48.46 -29.46 -7.54
C LEU A 17 -48.11 -27.96 -7.63
N LEU A 18 -49.09 -27.06 -7.53
CA LEU A 18 -48.84 -25.62 -7.43
C LEU A 18 -48.18 -25.22 -6.11
N PHE A 19 -48.46 -25.95 -5.01
CA PHE A 19 -47.83 -25.70 -3.71
C PHE A 19 -46.45 -26.36 -3.54
N PHE A 20 -46.13 -27.40 -4.33
CA PHE A 20 -44.79 -28.00 -4.35
C PHE A 20 -43.82 -27.31 -5.33
N GLY A 21 -44.33 -26.58 -6.32
CA GLY A 21 -43.53 -25.83 -7.29
C GLY A 21 -43.07 -24.44 -6.82
N LEU A 22 -43.43 -24.01 -5.61
CA LEU A 22 -43.18 -22.66 -5.10
C LEU A 22 -42.52 -22.64 -3.70
N SER A 23 -41.71 -23.65 -3.37
CA SER A 23 -40.90 -23.65 -2.14
C SER A 23 -39.42 -23.99 -2.33
N LEU A 24 -38.97 -24.15 -3.57
CA LEU A 24 -37.55 -24.06 -3.90
C LEU A 24 -37.27 -22.67 -4.49
N PHE A 25 -37.64 -21.62 -3.75
CA PHE A 25 -36.92 -20.37 -3.90
C PHE A 25 -35.52 -20.69 -3.40
N LEU A 26 -34.64 -20.96 -4.35
CA LEU A 26 -33.21 -21.00 -4.13
C LEU A 26 -32.89 -19.81 -3.23
N LEU A 27 -32.59 -20.08 -1.97
CA LEU A 27 -31.62 -19.31 -1.22
C LEU A 27 -30.32 -19.49 -1.98
N SER A 28 -30.20 -18.86 -3.16
CA SER A 28 -28.91 -18.35 -3.58
C SER A 28 -28.58 -17.39 -2.45
N GLY A 29 -27.81 -17.90 -1.49
CA GLY A 29 -27.22 -17.06 -0.46
C GLY A 29 -26.50 -15.98 -1.21
N GLN A 30 -27.13 -14.81 -1.32
CA GLN A 30 -26.47 -13.60 -1.74
C GLN A 30 -25.49 -13.37 -0.60
N THR A 31 -24.27 -13.91 -0.74
CA THR A 31 -23.16 -13.45 0.06
C THR A 31 -22.93 -12.02 -0.40
N TYR A 32 -23.66 -11.08 0.22
CA TYR A 32 -23.31 -9.69 0.13
C TYR A 32 -21.88 -9.61 0.61
N SER A 33 -20.98 -9.19 -0.27
CA SER A 33 -19.59 -9.07 0.09
C SER A 33 -19.51 -8.04 1.22
N GLN A 34 -19.13 -8.51 2.41
CA GLN A 34 -19.09 -7.66 3.58
C GLN A 34 -17.85 -6.79 3.48
N GLN A 35 -18.03 -5.48 3.68
CA GLN A 35 -16.91 -4.55 3.78
C GLN A 35 -16.01 -4.96 4.95
N LEU A 36 -14.70 -4.82 4.78
CA LEU A 36 -13.75 -5.22 5.81
C LEU A 36 -13.82 -4.26 7.01
N SER A 37 -13.58 -4.78 8.20
CA SER A 37 -13.47 -4.00 9.44
C SER A 37 -12.82 -4.85 10.52
N GLY A 38 -11.86 -4.29 11.25
CA GLY A 38 -11.11 -4.98 12.30
C GLY A 38 -9.80 -5.59 11.80
N THR A 39 -9.32 -6.59 12.54
CA THR A 39 -8.01 -7.20 12.31
C THR A 39 -8.11 -8.49 11.52
N TYR A 40 -7.23 -8.64 10.53
CA TYR A 40 -7.03 -9.83 9.72
C TYR A 40 -5.55 -10.22 9.74
N SER A 41 -5.24 -11.44 9.34
CA SER A 41 -3.88 -11.96 9.27
C SER A 41 -3.44 -12.26 7.85
N ILE A 42 -2.17 -11.98 7.53
CA ILE A 42 -1.55 -12.34 6.25
C ILE A 42 -0.44 -13.36 6.49
N GLY A 43 -0.44 -14.48 5.78
CA GLY A 43 0.61 -15.49 5.82
C GLY A 43 0.10 -16.88 5.54
N ALA A 44 0.98 -17.88 5.62
CA ALA A 44 0.68 -19.26 5.23
C ALA A 44 -0.55 -19.87 5.96
N SER A 45 -0.87 -19.35 7.14
CA SER A 45 -2.03 -19.76 7.94
C SER A 45 -3.00 -18.60 8.24
N GLY A 46 -2.83 -17.46 7.58
CA GLY A 46 -3.62 -16.26 7.82
C GLY A 46 -4.98 -16.28 7.10
N ASP A 47 -5.78 -15.26 7.37
CA ASP A 47 -7.04 -14.99 6.66
C ASP A 47 -6.80 -14.74 5.16
N TYR A 48 -5.62 -14.20 4.84
CA TYR A 48 -5.09 -14.02 3.49
C TYR A 48 -3.71 -14.67 3.38
N PHE A 49 -3.40 -15.31 2.26
CA PHE A 49 -2.10 -15.95 2.07
C PHE A 49 -1.00 -14.95 1.72
N THR A 50 -1.35 -13.88 0.99
CA THR A 50 -0.42 -12.87 0.46
C THR A 50 -0.95 -11.45 0.65
N PHE A 51 -0.09 -10.45 0.46
CA PHE A 51 -0.54 -9.05 0.41
C PHE A 51 -1.48 -8.82 -0.77
N SER A 52 -1.22 -9.42 -1.92
CA SER A 52 -2.07 -9.33 -3.11
C SER A 52 -3.50 -9.82 -2.87
N ASP A 53 -3.67 -10.88 -2.08
CA ASP A 53 -5.00 -11.39 -1.70
C ASP A 53 -5.75 -10.40 -0.81
N ALA A 54 -5.07 -9.84 0.20
CA ALA A 54 -5.63 -8.83 1.09
C ALA A 54 -6.02 -7.54 0.33
N VAL A 55 -5.14 -7.07 -0.55
CA VAL A 55 -5.39 -5.90 -1.42
C VAL A 55 -6.54 -6.14 -2.38
N THR A 56 -6.66 -7.35 -2.92
CA THR A 56 -7.80 -7.75 -3.77
C THR A 56 -9.10 -7.67 -2.98
N ALA A 57 -9.12 -8.13 -1.73
CA ALA A 57 -10.29 -8.04 -0.86
C ALA A 57 -10.66 -6.59 -0.52
N LEU A 58 -9.67 -5.76 -0.17
CA LEU A 58 -9.88 -4.32 0.06
C LEU A 58 -10.49 -3.64 -1.18
N THR A 59 -9.94 -3.91 -2.36
CA THR A 59 -10.38 -3.29 -3.61
C THR A 59 -11.79 -3.75 -3.99
N THR A 60 -12.11 -5.03 -3.77
CA THR A 60 -13.41 -5.60 -4.14
C THR A 60 -14.52 -5.19 -3.20
N ASN A 61 -14.22 -5.10 -1.89
CA ASN A 61 -15.25 -4.99 -0.86
C ASN A 61 -15.29 -3.61 -0.20
N GLY A 62 -14.19 -2.85 -0.28
CA GLY A 62 -14.00 -1.66 0.54
C GLY A 62 -13.94 -1.98 2.04
N ILE A 63 -13.98 -0.93 2.85
CA ILE A 63 -13.95 -1.02 4.30
C ILE A 63 -15.14 -0.27 4.92
N SER A 64 -15.60 -0.72 6.09
CA SER A 64 -16.67 -0.08 6.88
C SER A 64 -16.17 0.46 8.23
N GLY A 65 -14.91 0.22 8.55
CA GLY A 65 -14.20 0.67 9.74
C GLY A 65 -12.69 0.57 9.51
N PRO A 66 -11.87 0.91 10.53
CA PRO A 66 -10.42 0.70 10.47
C PRO A 66 -10.09 -0.78 10.20
N VAL A 67 -9.08 -1.03 9.38
CA VAL A 67 -8.59 -2.37 9.06
C VAL A 67 -7.11 -2.48 9.40
N THR A 68 -6.74 -3.54 10.09
CA THR A 68 -5.34 -3.90 10.36
C THR A 68 -5.06 -5.30 9.80
N PHE A 69 -3.96 -5.43 9.07
CA PHE A 69 -3.41 -6.70 8.62
C PHE A 69 -2.15 -7.02 9.43
N GLU A 70 -2.25 -8.02 10.30
CA GLU A 70 -1.14 -8.58 11.07
C GLU A 70 -0.41 -9.62 10.21
N VAL A 71 0.81 -9.30 9.79
CA VAL A 71 1.56 -10.10 8.83
C VAL A 71 2.47 -11.08 9.57
N GLN A 72 2.26 -12.37 9.34
CA GLN A 72 3.08 -13.45 9.88
C GLN A 72 4.50 -13.37 9.30
N SER A 73 5.50 -13.81 10.07
CA SER A 73 6.89 -13.83 9.60
C SER A 73 7.03 -14.64 8.31
N GLY A 74 7.76 -14.09 7.33
CA GLY A 74 7.90 -14.71 6.03
C GLY A 74 8.52 -13.80 4.96
N ILE A 75 8.84 -14.42 3.82
CA ILE A 75 9.28 -13.72 2.62
C ILE A 75 8.14 -13.74 1.61
N TYR A 76 7.68 -12.56 1.22
CA TYR A 76 6.59 -12.32 0.28
C TYR A 76 7.20 -11.76 -1.01
N THR A 77 7.31 -12.61 -2.03
CA THR A 77 7.87 -12.19 -3.33
C THR A 77 6.75 -11.75 -4.27
N GLU A 78 6.34 -10.48 -4.16
CA GLU A 78 5.21 -9.91 -4.89
C GLU A 78 5.37 -8.39 -5.06
N GLN A 79 4.63 -7.82 -6.01
CA GLN A 79 4.45 -6.36 -6.12
C GLN A 79 3.10 -5.97 -5.55
N ILE A 80 3.08 -4.91 -4.75
CA ILE A 80 1.87 -4.45 -4.07
C ILE A 80 1.46 -3.10 -4.66
N LEU A 81 0.24 -3.02 -5.18
CA LEU A 81 -0.37 -1.77 -5.66
C LEU A 81 -1.52 -1.39 -4.74
N LEU A 82 -1.36 -0.30 -4.00
CA LEU A 82 -2.33 0.26 -3.08
C LEU A 82 -3.06 1.42 -3.75
N GLY A 83 -4.25 1.13 -4.28
CA GLY A 83 -5.13 2.13 -4.90
C GLY A 83 -6.11 2.76 -3.91
N ALA A 84 -6.98 3.63 -4.41
CA ALA A 84 -8.09 4.17 -3.61
C ALA A 84 -9.05 3.06 -3.17
N ILE A 85 -9.35 2.99 -1.87
CA ILE A 85 -10.24 1.98 -1.29
C ILE A 85 -11.54 2.63 -0.85
N SER A 86 -12.67 2.07 -1.29
CA SER A 86 -14.00 2.55 -0.90
C SER A 86 -14.19 2.48 0.61
N GLY A 87 -14.58 3.59 1.24
CA GLY A 87 -14.78 3.70 2.68
C GLY A 87 -13.53 4.09 3.50
N ALA A 88 -12.36 4.17 2.86
CA ALA A 88 -11.14 4.69 3.49
C ALA A 88 -11.28 6.19 3.79
N SER A 89 -10.79 6.61 4.95
CA SER A 89 -10.83 7.99 5.42
C SER A 89 -9.83 8.22 6.56
N GLU A 90 -9.72 9.46 7.03
CA GLU A 90 -8.97 9.80 8.25
C GLU A 90 -9.34 8.96 9.48
N THR A 91 -10.57 8.46 9.56
CA THR A 91 -11.02 7.57 10.66
C THR A 91 -10.89 6.10 10.32
N ASN A 92 -11.16 5.72 9.06
CA ASN A 92 -11.09 4.34 8.60
C ASN A 92 -9.78 4.15 7.81
N THR A 93 -8.70 3.90 8.54
CA THR A 93 -7.37 3.67 7.96
C THR A 93 -7.13 2.19 7.69
N ILE A 94 -6.18 1.89 6.80
CA ILE A 94 -5.74 0.53 6.48
C ILE A 94 -4.27 0.40 6.89
N THR A 95 -3.98 -0.48 7.84
CA THR A 95 -2.63 -0.72 8.35
C THR A 95 -2.16 -2.11 7.94
N PHE A 96 -0.93 -2.23 7.43
CA PHE A 96 -0.20 -3.48 7.33
C PHE A 96 0.95 -3.43 8.33
N GLU A 97 1.00 -4.39 9.25
CA GLU A 97 2.03 -4.43 10.28
C GLU A 97 2.56 -5.84 10.53
N SER A 98 3.85 -5.96 10.86
CA SER A 98 4.40 -7.26 11.27
C SER A 98 3.78 -7.70 12.58
N GLN A 99 3.26 -8.93 12.60
CA GLN A 99 2.65 -9.54 13.78
C GLN A 99 3.64 -9.66 14.95
N SER A 100 4.94 -9.78 14.67
CA SER A 100 5.97 -9.84 15.72
C SER A 100 6.40 -8.46 16.21
N GLY A 101 6.03 -7.39 15.50
CA GLY A 101 6.52 -6.04 15.72
C GLY A 101 7.97 -5.82 15.26
N ASN A 102 8.59 -6.80 14.61
CA ASN A 102 9.96 -6.69 14.09
C ASN A 102 9.96 -6.64 12.55
N SER A 103 10.60 -5.61 11.99
CA SER A 103 10.69 -5.37 10.55
C SER A 103 11.47 -6.44 9.79
N GLU A 104 12.46 -7.08 10.42
CA GLU A 104 13.26 -8.12 9.75
C GLU A 104 12.53 -9.46 9.61
N ASP A 105 11.40 -9.64 10.28
CA ASP A 105 10.65 -10.90 10.25
C ASP A 105 9.70 -10.99 9.04
N VAL A 106 9.31 -9.85 8.45
CA VAL A 106 8.40 -9.78 7.30
C VAL A 106 9.08 -9.04 6.15
N ILE A 107 9.46 -9.78 5.11
CA ILE A 107 10.21 -9.25 3.97
C ILE A 107 9.34 -9.28 2.73
N ILE A 108 8.97 -8.10 2.23
CA ILE A 108 8.32 -7.92 0.93
C ILE A 108 9.42 -7.64 -0.09
N GLN A 109 9.54 -8.45 -1.13
CA GLN A 109 10.62 -8.31 -2.10
C GLN A 109 10.16 -8.45 -3.54
N TYR A 110 10.76 -7.69 -4.44
CA TYR A 110 10.51 -7.84 -5.86
C TYR A 110 11.66 -7.34 -6.74
N ALA A 111 11.87 -8.01 -7.88
CA ALA A 111 12.85 -7.63 -8.90
C ALA A 111 12.15 -6.97 -10.09
N ALA A 112 11.95 -5.64 -10.02
CA ALA A 112 11.36 -4.88 -11.12
C ALA A 112 12.21 -4.92 -12.38
N THR A 113 11.57 -4.95 -13.55
CA THR A 113 12.27 -5.10 -14.85
C THR A 113 11.99 -3.98 -15.84
N GLY A 114 11.02 -3.11 -15.58
CA GLY A 114 10.68 -1.97 -16.41
C GLY A 114 10.33 -0.71 -15.62
N THR A 115 10.11 0.38 -16.34
CA THR A 115 9.75 1.67 -15.76
C THR A 115 8.32 1.68 -15.19
N SER A 116 7.38 0.98 -15.84
CA SER A 116 5.96 0.93 -15.43
C SER A 116 5.72 0.15 -14.14
N ASP A 117 6.61 -0.80 -13.84
CA ASP A 117 6.60 -1.70 -12.69
C ASP A 117 7.78 -1.42 -11.73
N ASN A 118 8.43 -0.25 -11.81
CA ASN A 118 9.55 0.11 -10.95
C ASN A 118 9.08 0.43 -9.52
N TYR A 119 8.74 -0.60 -8.74
CA TYR A 119 8.38 -0.54 -7.32
C TYR A 119 8.30 -1.94 -6.72
N VAL A 120 8.45 -2.04 -5.40
CA VAL A 120 7.97 -3.20 -4.63
C VAL A 120 6.57 -2.91 -4.09
N VAL A 121 6.39 -1.74 -3.46
CA VAL A 121 5.08 -1.23 -3.02
C VAL A 121 4.80 0.12 -3.68
N ARG A 122 3.64 0.27 -4.31
CA ARG A 122 3.19 1.52 -4.92
C ARG A 122 1.87 2.00 -4.33
N PHE A 123 1.81 3.26 -3.92
CA PHE A 123 0.57 3.99 -3.70
C PHE A 123 0.14 4.63 -5.03
N ASP A 124 -0.99 4.22 -5.58
CA ASP A 124 -1.50 4.67 -6.89
C ASP A 124 -2.86 5.33 -6.70
N GLY A 125 -2.85 6.59 -6.27
CA GLY A 125 -4.04 7.28 -5.77
C GLY A 125 -4.61 6.67 -4.47
N GLY A 126 -3.84 5.83 -3.78
CA GLY A 126 -4.22 5.25 -2.50
C GLY A 126 -3.93 6.20 -1.35
N SER A 127 -4.89 6.34 -0.44
CA SER A 127 -4.85 7.22 0.74
C SER A 127 -5.26 6.46 2.00
N HIS A 128 -4.87 6.98 3.18
CA HIS A 128 -5.18 6.43 4.51
C HIS A 128 -4.56 5.05 4.77
N PHE A 129 -3.34 4.85 4.29
CA PHE A 129 -2.56 3.62 4.49
C PHE A 129 -1.43 3.81 5.48
N ALA A 130 -1.14 2.78 6.26
CA ALA A 130 0.05 2.68 7.09
C ALA A 130 0.82 1.38 6.83
N LEU A 131 2.14 1.47 6.70
CA LEU A 131 3.07 0.33 6.71
C LEU A 131 3.91 0.43 7.99
N LYS A 132 3.88 -0.61 8.83
CA LYS A 132 4.55 -0.60 10.14
C LYS A 132 5.39 -1.83 10.40
N ASN A 133 6.64 -1.64 10.84
CA ASN A 133 7.53 -2.75 11.20
C ASN A 133 7.64 -3.79 10.07
N LEU A 134 7.87 -3.35 8.82
CA LEU A 134 8.03 -4.23 7.65
C LEU A 134 9.38 -3.97 6.97
N LYS A 135 9.95 -5.01 6.33
CA LYS A 135 11.09 -4.85 5.41
C LYS A 135 10.60 -4.88 3.97
N VAL A 136 10.98 -3.88 3.20
CA VAL A 136 10.74 -3.79 1.75
C VAL A 136 12.07 -3.81 1.03
N LEU A 137 12.29 -4.82 0.20
CA LEU A 137 13.55 -5.10 -0.47
C LEU A 137 13.38 -5.07 -1.99
N ALA A 138 13.94 -4.06 -2.64
CA ALA A 138 14.03 -4.04 -4.10
C ALA A 138 15.21 -4.90 -4.57
N LEU A 139 14.96 -5.78 -5.54
CA LEU A 139 15.96 -6.72 -6.06
C LEU A 139 16.36 -6.44 -7.52
N GLY A 140 15.69 -5.48 -8.17
CA GLY A 140 15.97 -5.14 -9.57
C GLY A 140 17.29 -4.36 -9.70
N THR A 141 18.01 -4.56 -10.81
CA THR A 141 19.33 -3.94 -11.01
C THR A 141 19.25 -2.55 -11.63
N SER A 142 18.36 -2.39 -12.61
CA SER A 142 18.12 -1.10 -13.31
C SER A 142 16.95 -0.32 -12.71
N TYR A 143 15.99 -1.03 -12.11
CA TYR A 143 14.75 -0.50 -11.54
C TYR A 143 14.64 -1.04 -10.12
N ALA A 144 14.70 -0.17 -9.12
CA ALA A 144 14.96 -0.61 -7.75
C ALA A 144 14.24 0.20 -6.66
N ARG A 145 13.06 0.75 -6.96
CA ARG A 145 12.28 1.47 -5.95
C ARG A 145 11.69 0.48 -4.95
N THR A 146 11.91 0.71 -3.66
CA THR A 146 11.18 -0.01 -2.61
C THR A 146 9.75 0.52 -2.57
N LEU A 147 9.61 1.84 -2.42
CA LEU A 147 8.34 2.54 -2.37
C LEU A 147 8.21 3.54 -3.52
N HIS A 148 7.05 3.54 -4.14
CA HIS A 148 6.66 4.52 -5.16
C HIS A 148 5.31 5.15 -4.82
N ALA A 149 5.11 6.42 -5.16
CA ALA A 149 3.78 7.02 -5.09
C ALA A 149 3.49 7.90 -6.30
N GLN A 150 2.25 7.77 -6.79
CA GLN A 150 1.69 8.55 -7.88
C GLN A 150 0.18 8.79 -7.65
N GLY A 151 -0.43 9.65 -8.46
CA GLY A 151 -1.83 10.03 -8.28
C GLY A 151 -2.02 10.96 -7.09
N ASP A 152 -3.25 11.07 -6.59
CA ASP A 152 -3.56 11.89 -5.42
C ASP A 152 -3.47 11.01 -4.16
N ILE A 153 -2.54 11.33 -3.26
CA ILE A 153 -2.31 10.57 -2.03
C ILE A 153 -2.54 11.44 -0.81
N GLU A 154 -3.12 10.87 0.23
CA GLU A 154 -3.33 11.55 1.51
C GLU A 154 -3.11 10.57 2.66
N ASN A 155 -2.55 11.06 3.76
CA ASN A 155 -2.46 10.32 5.02
C ASN A 155 -1.79 8.94 4.84
N ILE A 156 -0.54 8.97 4.38
CA ILE A 156 0.32 7.79 4.23
C ILE A 156 1.34 7.80 5.35
N THR A 157 1.42 6.72 6.12
CA THR A 157 2.40 6.58 7.20
C THR A 157 3.30 5.38 6.94
N ILE A 158 4.61 5.62 6.92
CA ILE A 158 5.65 4.58 6.87
C ILE A 158 6.41 4.67 8.19
N GLU A 159 6.28 3.66 9.05
CA GLU A 159 6.75 3.72 10.43
C GLU A 159 7.58 2.48 10.79
N GLN A 160 8.77 2.69 11.35
CA GLN A 160 9.65 1.61 11.83
C GLN A 160 9.95 0.54 10.75
N CYS A 161 9.94 0.92 9.47
CA CYS A 161 10.21 0.01 8.36
C CYS A 161 11.68 0.03 7.96
N VAL A 162 12.12 -1.05 7.32
CA VAL A 162 13.43 -1.16 6.66
C VAL A 162 13.22 -1.14 5.14
N LEU A 163 13.77 -0.15 4.46
CA LEU A 163 13.64 0.04 3.02
C LEU A 163 15.01 -0.10 2.35
N GLU A 164 15.23 -1.20 1.66
CA GLU A 164 16.53 -1.56 1.10
C GLU A 164 16.47 -1.68 -0.43
N SER A 165 17.33 -0.91 -1.11
CA SER A 165 17.53 -0.97 -2.56
C SER A 165 18.95 -1.47 -2.86
N PRO A 166 19.24 -2.06 -4.03
CA PRO A 166 20.59 -2.46 -4.38
C PRO A 166 21.53 -1.25 -4.51
N ASP A 167 22.78 -1.47 -4.16
CA ASP A 167 23.85 -0.48 -4.22
C ASP A 167 24.10 0.04 -5.66
N THR A 168 24.44 1.31 -5.79
CA THR A 168 24.73 1.99 -7.06
C THR A 168 25.94 2.92 -6.95
N SER A 169 26.70 3.00 -8.04
CA SER A 169 27.77 3.98 -8.24
C SER A 169 27.41 5.02 -9.31
N THR A 170 26.12 5.13 -9.67
CA THR A 170 25.62 6.07 -10.67
C THR A 170 24.39 6.79 -10.17
N ALA A 171 24.30 8.08 -10.50
CA ALA A 171 23.12 8.90 -10.25
C ALA A 171 22.07 8.48 -11.28
N ASN A 172 21.05 7.75 -10.83
CA ASN A 172 19.99 7.21 -11.66
C ASN A 172 18.66 7.26 -10.92
N PHE A 173 17.71 8.01 -11.46
CA PHE A 173 16.39 8.19 -10.88
C PHE A 173 15.58 6.88 -10.79
N ASP A 174 15.77 5.95 -11.71
CA ASP A 174 15.10 4.63 -11.70
C ASP A 174 15.65 3.70 -10.60
N ARG A 175 16.79 4.07 -10.01
CA ARG A 175 17.42 3.35 -8.90
C ARG A 175 17.29 4.09 -7.56
N GLY A 176 16.37 5.06 -7.46
CA GLY A 176 16.02 5.66 -6.17
C GLY A 176 15.33 4.64 -5.27
N ASN A 177 15.59 4.69 -3.96
CA ASN A 177 15.00 3.78 -2.98
C ASN A 177 13.52 4.13 -2.75
N VAL A 178 13.24 5.31 -2.18
CA VAL A 178 11.88 5.87 -2.06
C VAL A 178 11.70 6.99 -3.08
N VAL A 179 10.69 6.86 -3.95
CA VAL A 179 10.36 7.86 -4.97
C VAL A 179 8.88 8.20 -4.95
N PHE A 180 8.55 9.33 -4.34
CA PHE A 180 7.19 9.85 -4.26
C PHE A 180 7.06 11.05 -5.19
N GLN A 181 6.33 10.86 -6.30
CA GLN A 181 5.99 11.93 -7.23
C GLN A 181 4.47 11.93 -7.53
N PRO A 182 3.63 12.09 -6.49
CA PRO A 182 2.19 12.19 -6.66
C PRO A 182 1.78 13.44 -7.45
N THR A 183 0.57 13.40 -8.00
CA THR A 183 -0.08 14.57 -8.60
C THR A 183 -0.32 15.63 -7.53
N SER A 184 -0.85 15.21 -6.39
CA SER A 184 -1.01 16.02 -5.18
C SER A 184 -0.80 15.17 -3.92
N SER A 185 -0.37 15.79 -2.83
CA SER A 185 -0.16 15.09 -1.56
C SER A 185 -0.45 15.92 -0.33
N SER A 186 -0.93 15.24 0.72
CA SER A 186 -1.09 15.75 2.07
C SER A 186 -0.78 14.68 3.12
N GLY A 187 -0.17 15.06 4.24
CA GLY A 187 -0.04 14.21 5.42
C GLY A 187 0.77 12.93 5.20
N VAL A 188 1.90 13.00 4.48
CA VAL A 188 2.80 11.86 4.30
C VAL A 188 3.86 11.85 5.41
N ARG A 189 4.04 10.71 6.09
CA ARG A 189 4.92 10.59 7.25
C ARG A 189 5.89 9.43 7.09
N PHE A 190 7.17 9.69 7.32
CA PHE A 190 8.22 8.69 7.47
C PHE A 190 8.78 8.81 8.88
N LEU A 191 8.52 7.83 9.73
CA LEU A 191 8.81 7.87 11.16
C LEU A 191 9.71 6.69 11.57
N GLY A 192 10.92 6.96 12.06
CA GLY A 192 11.76 5.90 12.62
C GLY A 192 12.24 4.83 11.62
N ASN A 193 12.24 5.13 10.31
CA ASN A 193 12.60 4.14 9.31
C ASN A 193 14.11 4.02 9.12
N THR A 194 14.56 2.85 8.68
CA THR A 194 15.92 2.63 8.17
C THR A 194 15.88 2.49 6.66
N ILE A 195 16.57 3.38 5.95
CA ILE A 195 16.61 3.42 4.48
C ILE A 195 18.06 3.21 4.05
N VAL A 196 18.30 2.15 3.27
CA VAL A 196 19.65 1.70 2.92
C VAL A 196 19.81 1.66 1.40
N SER A 197 20.90 2.27 0.93
CA SER A 197 21.32 2.23 -0.47
C SER A 197 20.31 2.86 -1.45
N GLY A 198 20.63 2.77 -2.74
CA GLY A 198 19.91 3.44 -3.82
C GLY A 198 20.61 4.71 -4.31
N SER A 199 20.21 5.18 -5.48
CA SER A 199 20.70 6.45 -6.02
C SER A 199 20.25 7.61 -5.15
N ASN A 200 19.00 7.56 -4.69
CA ASN A 200 18.42 8.52 -3.76
C ASN A 200 17.83 7.75 -2.58
N GLY A 201 17.94 8.28 -1.36
CA GLY A 201 17.27 7.72 -0.19
C GLY A 201 15.77 8.00 -0.25
N ILE A 202 15.39 9.24 0.05
CA ILE A 202 14.03 9.75 -0.13
C ILE A 202 14.06 10.83 -1.22
N TYR A 203 13.32 10.59 -2.30
CA TYR A 203 13.01 11.61 -3.30
C TYR A 203 11.51 11.88 -3.26
N TYR A 204 11.11 13.06 -2.78
CA TYR A 204 9.73 13.42 -2.57
C TYR A 204 9.39 14.74 -3.27
N ARG A 205 8.32 14.75 -4.06
CA ARG A 205 7.74 15.96 -4.63
C ARG A 205 6.29 16.08 -4.16
N GLY A 206 5.91 17.21 -3.57
CA GLY A 206 4.56 17.40 -3.03
C GLY A 206 3.45 17.39 -4.09
N GLY A 207 3.74 17.77 -5.33
CA GLY A 207 2.84 17.60 -6.46
C GLY A 207 3.49 17.92 -7.81
N THR A 208 2.86 17.51 -8.90
CA THR A 208 3.43 17.70 -10.26
C THR A 208 3.15 19.07 -10.88
N SER A 209 2.12 19.79 -10.40
CA SER A 209 1.83 21.15 -10.85
C SER A 209 2.76 22.17 -10.20
N SER A 210 3.26 23.13 -10.98
CA SER A 210 4.06 24.25 -10.44
C SER A 210 3.27 25.21 -9.55
N SER A 211 1.93 25.14 -9.56
CA SER A 211 1.04 25.91 -8.70
C SER A 211 0.60 25.17 -7.43
N PHE A 212 1.02 23.92 -7.25
CA PHE A 212 0.65 23.11 -6.10
C PHE A 212 1.84 22.90 -5.16
N ARG A 213 1.57 22.92 -3.85
CA ARG A 213 2.52 22.56 -2.81
C ARG A 213 1.87 21.54 -1.89
N GLY A 214 2.55 20.42 -1.67
CA GLY A 214 2.10 19.41 -0.71
C GLY A 214 2.22 19.95 0.73
N THR A 215 1.44 19.40 1.65
CA THR A 215 1.43 19.83 3.06
C THR A 215 1.57 18.66 4.01
N GLY A 216 2.06 18.91 5.22
CA GLY A 216 2.14 17.88 6.27
C GLY A 216 3.10 16.74 5.92
N LEU A 217 4.20 17.02 5.22
CA LEU A 217 5.30 16.08 5.13
C LEU A 217 6.01 16.06 6.49
N GLU A 218 6.17 14.87 7.06
CA GLU A 218 6.97 14.63 8.26
C GLU A 218 8.03 13.56 7.95
N LEU A 219 9.30 13.94 8.06
CA LEU A 219 10.45 13.04 8.03
C LEU A 219 11.08 13.11 9.42
N ILE A 220 10.79 12.15 10.30
CA ILE A 220 11.21 12.22 11.71
C ILE A 220 11.97 10.96 12.11
N ASN A 221 13.14 11.15 12.74
CA ASN A 221 13.93 10.06 13.33
C ASN A 221 14.31 8.93 12.35
N ASN A 222 14.47 9.25 11.05
CA ASN A 222 14.86 8.25 10.06
C ASN A 222 16.39 8.13 9.97
N THR A 223 16.89 6.93 9.74
CA THR A 223 18.28 6.67 9.40
C THR A 223 18.40 6.34 7.92
N ILE A 224 19.11 7.17 7.17
CA ILE A 224 19.35 7.00 5.74
C ILE A 224 20.85 6.79 5.53
N SER A 225 21.24 5.70 4.89
CA SER A 225 22.66 5.33 4.74
C SER A 225 22.97 4.76 3.36
N GLU A 226 24.25 4.84 2.97
CA GLU A 226 24.78 4.24 1.75
C GLU A 226 24.13 4.75 0.44
N VAL A 227 23.57 5.96 0.45
CA VAL A 227 22.96 6.60 -0.73
C VAL A 227 24.00 7.30 -1.62
N TYR A 228 23.81 7.27 -2.94
CA TYR A 228 24.82 7.76 -3.90
C TYR A 228 24.69 9.24 -4.30
N SER A 229 23.48 9.74 -4.55
CA SER A 229 23.21 11.08 -5.10
C SER A 229 22.52 12.00 -4.09
N TYR A 230 21.28 11.71 -3.69
CA TYR A 230 20.55 12.52 -2.71
C TYR A 230 20.14 11.67 -1.51
N GLY A 231 20.44 12.12 -0.29
CA GLY A 231 19.91 11.50 0.92
C GLY A 231 18.41 11.74 1.05
N ILE A 232 18.06 13.00 1.25
CA ILE A 232 16.69 13.50 1.24
C ILE A 232 16.61 14.62 0.20
N TYR A 233 15.78 14.43 -0.81
CA TYR A 233 15.38 15.47 -1.74
C TYR A 233 13.89 15.73 -1.55
N VAL A 234 13.54 16.96 -1.22
CA VAL A 234 12.13 17.38 -1.13
C VAL A 234 11.87 18.58 -2.03
N ASP A 235 10.74 18.54 -2.72
CA ASP A 235 10.35 19.55 -3.69
C ASP A 235 8.87 19.91 -3.55
N ARG A 236 8.53 21.20 -3.70
CA ARG A 236 7.14 21.71 -3.71
C ARG A 236 6.33 21.36 -2.47
N LEU A 237 6.75 21.91 -1.33
CA LEU A 237 6.09 21.69 -0.04
C LEU A 237 5.80 23.00 0.68
N THR A 238 4.85 22.94 1.61
CA THR A 238 4.64 23.95 2.64
C THR A 238 4.65 23.30 4.02
N ALA A 239 5.36 23.90 4.97
CA ALA A 239 5.49 23.49 6.36
C ALA A 239 5.93 22.01 6.53
N ALA A 240 6.99 21.62 5.82
CA ALA A 240 7.59 20.29 5.98
C ALA A 240 8.36 20.19 7.31
N VAL A 241 8.17 19.11 8.05
CA VAL A 241 8.92 18.81 9.27
C VAL A 241 9.99 17.79 8.93
N ILE A 242 11.27 18.18 9.08
CA ILE A 242 12.43 17.30 8.85
C ILE A 242 13.28 17.36 10.11
N GLU A 243 13.06 16.40 11.01
CA GLU A 243 13.58 16.44 12.38
C GLU A 243 14.28 15.14 12.76
N ASP A 244 15.41 15.24 13.47
CA ASP A 244 16.14 14.10 14.03
C ASP A 244 16.53 12.99 13.05
N ASN A 245 16.70 13.32 11.76
CA ASN A 245 17.14 12.35 10.76
C ASN A 245 18.67 12.26 10.71
N ALA A 246 19.20 11.04 10.60
CA ALA A 246 20.61 10.77 10.36
C ALA A 246 20.81 10.36 8.89
N VAL A 247 21.63 11.11 8.15
CA VAL A 247 21.90 10.84 6.72
C VAL A 247 23.39 10.64 6.49
N THR A 248 23.77 9.47 5.99
CA THR A 248 25.14 9.12 5.62
C THR A 248 25.23 8.82 4.13
N MET A 249 25.93 9.67 3.38
CA MET A 249 26.23 9.41 1.97
C MET A 249 27.30 8.34 1.84
N ARG A 250 27.36 7.67 0.68
CA ARG A 250 28.49 6.79 0.34
C ARG A 250 29.81 7.56 0.33
N ALA A 251 30.90 6.87 0.67
CA ALA A 251 32.25 7.43 0.62
C ALA A 251 32.65 7.92 -0.78
N THR A 252 32.14 7.27 -1.84
CA THR A 252 32.32 7.67 -3.24
C THR A 252 30.98 8.14 -3.81
N SER A 253 30.47 9.25 -3.31
CA SER A 253 29.23 9.86 -3.80
C SER A 253 29.43 10.65 -5.10
N TRP A 254 28.33 11.05 -5.72
CA TRP A 254 28.36 11.91 -6.90
C TRP A 254 28.93 13.31 -6.57
N SER A 255 29.57 13.97 -7.55
CA SER A 255 30.18 15.31 -7.36
C SER A 255 29.19 16.40 -6.97
N SER A 256 27.90 16.18 -7.26
CA SER A 256 26.79 17.06 -6.90
C SER A 256 25.80 16.34 -5.96
N SER A 257 26.35 15.58 -5.01
CA SER A 257 25.56 14.86 -4.01
C SER A 257 25.23 15.74 -2.82
N TYR A 258 24.04 15.57 -2.25
CA TYR A 258 23.56 16.33 -1.10
C TYR A 258 22.87 15.40 -0.11
N THR A 259 23.18 15.56 1.18
CA THR A 259 22.48 14.85 2.26
C THR A 259 21.02 15.30 2.36
N LEU A 260 20.78 16.60 2.22
CA LEU A 260 19.47 17.23 2.22
C LEU A 260 19.43 18.33 1.15
N GLU A 261 18.43 18.27 0.28
CA GLU A 261 18.13 19.28 -0.74
C GLU A 261 16.65 19.68 -0.62
N LEU A 262 16.40 20.98 -0.47
CA LEU A 262 15.05 21.57 -0.41
C LEU A 262 14.84 22.46 -1.62
N THR A 263 13.91 22.09 -2.51
CA THR A 263 13.53 22.90 -3.68
C THR A 263 12.11 23.40 -3.52
N GLU A 264 11.88 24.70 -3.64
CA GLU A 264 10.53 25.27 -3.54
C GLU A 264 9.79 24.77 -2.27
N VAL A 265 10.41 24.92 -1.09
CA VAL A 265 9.81 24.57 0.20
C VAL A 265 9.58 25.87 0.99
N GLU A 266 8.36 26.08 1.47
CA GLU A 266 7.96 27.31 2.17
C GLU A 266 7.47 27.02 3.59
N GLY A 267 7.72 27.95 4.52
CA GLY A 267 7.31 27.84 5.93
C GLY A 267 8.20 26.89 6.72
#